data_AF-A0A6M0P9Z9-F1
#
_entry.id   AF-A0A6M0P9Z9-F1
#
_cell.length_a   1.000
_cell.length_b   1.000
_cell.length_c   1.000
_cell.angle_alpha   90.00
_cell.angle_beta   90.00
_cell.angle_gamma   90.00
#
_symmetry.space_group_name_H-M   'P 1'
#
loop_
_entity.id
_entity.type
_entity.pdbx_description
1 polymer ?
#
loop_
_entity_poly.entity_id
_entity_poly.type
_entity_poly.pdbx_seq_one_letter_code
_entity_poly.pdbx_strand_id
1 'polypeptide(L)'
;MRSGQWFVSSIGILAVIGLVSLLLNHPFSLLRTLFSIVIVTAIFVFAFRFFLTRGTDRAKLKDQKAFLKAAKKSKRRLKQRLATTHSSSTHSSKPRKKTLHKKSNVKLTVIEGKKNKKKNRAMF
;
A
#
# COMPACT_ATOMS: atom_id res chain seq x y z
N MET A 1 44.18 23.44 -19.86
CA MET A 1 43.70 22.73 -18.65
C MET A 1 44.42 23.15 -17.36
N ARG A 2 45.13 24.29 -17.30
CA ARG A 2 45.88 24.72 -16.08
C ARG A 2 45.17 25.80 -15.27
N SER A 3 44.30 26.60 -15.88
CA SER A 3 43.58 27.72 -15.24
C SER A 3 42.58 27.29 -14.18
N GLY A 4 41.88 26.17 -14.38
CA GLY A 4 40.91 25.64 -13.40
C GLY A 4 41.57 25.22 -12.08
N GLN A 5 42.84 24.81 -12.11
CA GLN A 5 43.55 24.34 -10.93
C GLN A 5 43.93 25.48 -9.98
N TRP A 6 44.24 26.66 -10.53
CA TRP A 6 44.43 27.88 -9.74
C TRP A 6 43.14 28.35 -9.09
N PHE A 7 42.01 28.22 -9.79
CA PHE A 7 40.71 28.58 -9.25
C PHE A 7 40.31 27.68 -8.06
N VAL A 8 40.49 26.36 -8.22
CA VAL A 8 40.24 25.39 -7.14
C VAL A 8 41.21 25.60 -5.97
N SER A 9 42.48 25.94 -6.24
CA SER A 9 43.45 26.22 -5.18
C SER A 9 43.09 27.49 -4.41
N SER A 10 42.70 28.57 -5.08
CA SER A 10 42.24 29.82 -4.45
C SER A 10 40.99 29.59 -3.59
N ILE A 11 40.03 28.80 -4.06
CA ILE A 11 38.83 28.49 -3.27
C ILE A 11 39.19 27.69 -2.01
N GLY A 12 40.16 26.76 -2.12
CA GLY A 12 40.64 25.98 -0.99
C GLY A 12 41.33 26.85 0.06
N ILE A 13 42.19 27.78 -0.37
CA ILE A 13 42.89 28.71 0.52
C ILE A 13 41.88 29.62 1.25
N LEU A 14 40.89 30.14 0.53
CA LEU A 14 39.88 31.01 1.11
C LEU A 14 38.98 30.26 2.11
N ALA A 15 38.68 28.99 1.86
CA ALA A 15 37.95 28.13 2.79
C ALA A 15 38.74 27.89 4.08
N VAL A 16 40.06 27.66 4.00
CA VAL A 16 40.94 27.51 5.17
C VAL A 16 40.99 28.81 5.97
N ILE A 17 41.16 29.96 5.31
CA ILE A 17 41.16 31.27 5.97
C ILE A 17 39.80 31.54 6.64
N GLY A 18 38.70 31.23 5.97
CA GLY A 18 37.36 31.33 6.56
C GLY A 18 37.19 30.46 7.81
N LEU A 19 37.72 29.23 7.79
CA LEU A 19 37.71 28.33 8.96
C LEU A 19 38.58 28.86 10.10
N VAL A 20 39.77 29.36 9.82
CA VAL A 20 40.67 29.93 10.84
C VAL A 20 40.07 31.18 11.46
N SER A 21 39.50 32.09 10.65
CA SER A 21 38.79 33.27 11.16
C SER A 21 37.59 32.89 12.03
N LEU A 22 36.85 31.83 11.67
CA LEU A 22 35.73 31.36 12.48
C LEU A 22 36.19 30.74 13.81
N LEU A 23 37.35 30.07 13.80
CA LEU A 23 37.97 29.48 14.99
C LEU A 23 38.52 30.54 15.94
N LEU A 24 39.09 31.63 15.41
CA LEU A 24 39.63 32.74 16.20
C LEU A 24 38.52 33.63 16.78
N ASN A 25 37.50 33.96 15.99
CA ASN A 25 36.43 34.84 16.48
C ASN A 25 35.43 34.11 17.37
N HIS A 26 35.02 32.88 17.02
CA HIS A 26 34.02 32.13 17.78
C HIS A 26 34.20 30.60 17.64
N PRO A 27 35.13 29.98 18.39
CA PRO A 27 35.42 28.54 18.26
C PRO A 27 34.20 27.65 18.57
N PHE A 28 33.32 28.10 19.47
CA PHE A 28 32.05 27.42 19.78
C PHE A 28 31.01 27.51 18.66
N SER A 29 31.14 28.46 17.73
CA SER A 29 30.20 28.62 16.63
C SER A 29 30.30 27.47 15.63
N LEU A 30 31.47 26.86 15.43
CA LEU A 30 31.62 25.71 14.54
C LEU A 30 30.81 24.51 15.03
N LEU A 31 30.95 24.18 16.32
CA LEU A 31 30.18 23.13 17.00
C LEU A 31 28.69 23.44 16.97
N ARG A 32 28.30 24.69 17.25
CA ARG A 32 26.91 25.14 17.22
C ARG A 32 26.31 25.06 15.81
N THR A 33 27.06 25.43 14.77
CA THR A 33 26.62 25.34 13.38
C THR A 33 26.51 23.89 12.92
N LEU A 34 27.49 23.03 13.25
CA LEU A 34 27.43 21.60 12.93
C LEU A 34 26.25 20.93 13.61
N PHE A 35 26.04 21.21 14.89
CA PHE A 35 24.90 20.70 15.65
C PHE A 35 23.57 21.23 15.09
N SER A 36 23.51 22.51 14.73
CA SER A 36 22.34 23.12 14.08
C SER A 36 22.01 22.46 12.74
N ILE A 37 23.00 22.21 11.89
CA ILE A 37 22.81 21.51 10.61
C ILE A 37 22.26 20.10 10.87
N VAL A 38 22.87 19.34 11.78
CA VAL A 38 22.40 18.00 12.15
C VAL A 38 20.97 18.03 12.65
N ILE A 39 20.62 18.97 13.54
CA ILE A 39 19.26 19.13 14.08
C ILE A 39 18.27 19.46 12.96
N VAL A 40 18.57 20.46 12.13
CA VAL A 40 17.67 20.89 11.06
C VAL A 40 17.44 19.76 10.05
N THR A 41 18.51 19.08 9.63
CA THR A 41 18.41 17.91 8.75
C THR A 41 17.62 16.78 9.40
N ALA A 42 17.86 16.50 10.70
CA ALA A 42 17.12 15.46 11.42
C ALA A 42 15.62 15.79 11.53
N ILE A 43 15.26 17.05 11.81
CA ILE A 43 13.86 17.51 11.84
C ILE A 43 13.22 17.35 10.47
N PHE A 44 13.89 17.79 9.40
CA PHE A 44 13.39 17.63 8.04
C PHE A 44 13.19 16.17 7.68
N VAL A 45 14.21 15.32 7.88
CA VAL A 45 14.10 13.89 7.61
C VAL A 45 12.99 13.26 8.45
N PHE A 46 12.88 13.58 9.74
CA PHE A 46 11.85 13.05 10.61
C PHE A 46 10.45 13.50 10.18
N ALA A 47 10.27 14.77 9.85
CA ALA A 47 9.01 15.32 9.34
C ALA A 47 8.64 14.63 8.02
N PHE A 48 9.52 14.65 7.02
CA PHE A 48 9.30 13.97 5.74
C PHE A 48 9.01 12.48 5.95
N ARG A 49 9.81 11.78 6.74
CA ARG A 49 9.60 10.37 7.08
C ARG A 49 8.22 10.18 7.70
N PHE A 50 7.83 10.98 8.68
CA PHE A 50 6.55 10.87 9.40
C PHE A 50 5.35 11.18 8.51
N PHE A 51 5.42 12.19 7.66
CA PHE A 51 4.36 12.53 6.71
C PHE A 51 4.23 11.47 5.60
N LEU A 52 5.35 10.98 5.05
CA LEU A 52 5.33 9.98 3.97
C LEU A 52 4.97 8.58 4.47
N THR A 53 5.52 8.12 5.61
CA THR A 53 5.24 6.77 6.16
C THR A 53 3.79 6.59 6.60
N ARG A 54 3.08 7.66 6.97
CA ARG A 54 1.64 7.58 7.27
C ARG A 54 0.82 7.04 6.08
N GLY A 55 1.24 7.30 4.84
CA GLY A 55 0.58 6.80 3.63
C GLY A 55 1.07 5.41 3.20
N THR A 56 2.40 5.21 3.16
CA THR A 56 3.00 4.01 2.54
C THR A 56 3.07 2.80 3.48
N ASP A 57 3.36 2.98 4.77
CA ASP A 57 3.49 1.85 5.70
C ASP A 57 2.15 1.22 6.07
N ARG A 58 1.06 1.99 6.03
CA ARG A 58 -0.31 1.47 6.24
C ARG A 58 -0.67 0.42 5.18
N ALA A 59 -0.24 0.61 3.93
CA ALA A 59 -0.49 -0.35 2.85
C ALA A 59 0.36 -1.62 3.06
N LYS A 60 1.66 -1.45 3.27
CA LYS A 60 2.60 -2.57 3.49
C LYS A 60 2.25 -3.41 4.73
N LEU A 61 1.81 -2.78 5.83
CA LEU A 61 1.35 -3.50 7.03
C LEU A 61 0.05 -4.27 6.80
N LYS A 62 -0.88 -3.75 5.98
CA LYS A 62 -2.12 -4.47 5.65
C LYS A 62 -1.84 -5.73 4.87
N ASP A 63 -0.93 -5.66 3.89
CA ASP A 63 -0.54 -6.81 3.08
C ASP A 63 0.16 -7.86 3.95
N GLN A 64 1.12 -7.47 4.78
CA GLN A 64 1.77 -8.40 5.72
C GLN A 64 0.76 -9.06 6.67
N LYS A 65 -0.20 -8.30 7.21
CA LYS A 65 -1.25 -8.85 8.07
C LYS A 65 -2.18 -9.82 7.32
N ALA A 66 -2.50 -9.55 6.06
CA ALA A 66 -3.29 -10.43 5.22
C ALA A 66 -2.55 -11.73 4.92
N PHE A 67 -1.26 -11.66 4.57
CA PHE A 67 -0.39 -12.83 4.38
C PHE A 67 -0.29 -13.69 5.65
N LEU A 68 -0.06 -13.07 6.82
CA LEU A 68 0.00 -13.79 8.10
C LEU A 68 -1.34 -14.45 8.45
N LYS A 69 -2.48 -13.79 8.17
CA LYS A 69 -3.81 -14.38 8.34
C LYS A 69 -4.03 -15.57 7.40
N ALA A 70 -3.61 -15.45 6.14
CA ALA A 70 -3.71 -16.53 5.16
C ALA A 70 -2.86 -17.73 5.56
N ALA A 71 -1.60 -17.52 5.99
CA ALA A 71 -0.71 -18.56 6.47
C ALA A 71 -1.29 -19.30 7.69
N LYS A 72 -1.82 -18.56 8.68
CA LYS A 72 -2.50 -19.15 9.85
C LYS A 72 -3.74 -19.96 9.44
N LYS A 73 -4.53 -19.47 8.49
CA LYS A 73 -5.72 -20.18 7.99
C LYS A 73 -5.35 -21.46 7.24
N SER A 74 -4.26 -21.45 6.46
CA SER A 74 -3.72 -22.63 5.78
C SER A 74 -3.26 -23.69 6.80
N LYS A 75 -2.47 -23.29 7.80
CA LYS A 75 -2.00 -24.20 8.88
C LYS A 75 -3.17 -24.83 9.64
N ARG A 76 -4.23 -24.07 9.92
CA ARG A 76 -5.45 -24.59 10.57
C ARG A 76 -6.19 -25.60 9.68
N ARG A 77 -6.33 -25.34 8.38
CA ARG A 77 -6.97 -26.26 7.43
C ARG A 77 -6.20 -27.57 7.28
N LEU A 78 -4.87 -27.51 7.26
CA LEU A 78 -4.03 -28.70 7.20
C LEU A 78 -4.22 -29.57 8.45
N LYS A 79 -4.19 -28.97 9.65
CA LYS A 79 -4.47 -29.70 10.90
C LYS A 79 -5.87 -30.33 10.93
N GLN A 80 -6.88 -29.61 10.43
CA GLN A 80 -8.25 -30.15 10.32
C GLN A 80 -8.33 -31.32 9.34
N ARG A 81 -7.64 -31.26 8.20
CA ARG A 81 -7.56 -32.37 7.25
C ARG A 81 -6.91 -33.60 7.86
N LEU A 82 -5.76 -33.43 8.53
CA LEU A 82 -5.07 -34.53 9.19
C LEU A 82 -5.92 -35.14 10.32
N ALA A 83 -6.61 -34.31 11.11
CA ALA A 83 -7.55 -34.78 12.12
C ALA A 83 -8.74 -35.58 11.51
N THR A 84 -9.24 -35.16 10.35
CA THR A 84 -10.31 -35.90 9.65
C THR A 84 -9.82 -37.16 8.93
N THR A 85 -8.53 -37.23 8.54
CA THR A 85 -7.95 -38.43 7.93
C THR A 85 -7.71 -39.54 8.96
N HIS A 86 -7.48 -39.21 10.25
CA HIS A 86 -7.46 -40.21 11.32
C HIS A 86 -8.86 -40.68 11.77
N SER A 87 -9.95 -40.10 11.24
CA SER A 87 -11.32 -40.53 11.49
C SER A 87 -12.02 -41.06 10.23
N SER A 88 -11.28 -41.36 9.16
CA SER A 88 -11.85 -42.01 7.97
C SER A 88 -11.99 -43.52 8.16
N SER A 89 -12.82 -43.91 9.13
CA SER A 89 -13.81 -44.96 8.89
C SER A 89 -15.17 -44.29 9.03
N THR A 90 -15.99 -44.35 7.99
CA THR A 90 -17.41 -43.96 8.01
C THR A 90 -17.70 -42.44 8.05
N HIS A 91 -17.52 -41.75 6.92
CA HIS A 91 -18.63 -41.11 6.19
C HIS A 91 -18.12 -40.12 5.14
N SER A 92 -18.51 -40.41 3.90
CA SER A 92 -18.53 -39.49 2.78
C SER A 92 -19.42 -38.27 3.08
N SER A 93 -18.85 -37.22 3.68
CA SER A 93 -19.53 -35.92 3.75
C SER A 93 -19.19 -35.11 2.50
N LYS A 94 -20.02 -35.26 1.47
CA LYS A 94 -20.06 -34.37 0.28
C LYS A 94 -19.99 -32.90 0.73
N PRO A 95 -19.25 -32.03 0.02
CA PRO A 95 -19.22 -30.61 0.34
C PRO A 95 -20.64 -30.05 0.21
N ARG A 96 -21.18 -29.53 1.31
CA ARG A 96 -22.49 -28.85 1.37
C ARG A 96 -22.44 -27.63 0.44
N LYS A 97 -22.88 -27.81 -0.82
CA LYS A 97 -23.06 -26.73 -1.77
C LYS A 97 -24.00 -25.72 -1.14
N LYS A 98 -23.53 -24.49 -0.93
CA LYS A 98 -24.39 -23.37 -0.53
C LYS A 98 -25.55 -23.32 -1.52
N THR A 99 -26.77 -23.38 -1.00
CA THR A 99 -27.98 -23.28 -1.81
C THR A 99 -27.97 -21.91 -2.50
N LEU A 100 -27.58 -21.89 -3.78
CA LEU A 100 -27.84 -20.75 -4.64
C LEU A 100 -29.36 -20.52 -4.59
N HIS A 101 -29.75 -19.28 -4.32
CA HIS A 101 -31.12 -18.84 -4.15
C HIS A 101 -32.01 -19.50 -5.21
N LYS A 102 -33.15 -20.08 -4.79
CA LYS A 102 -34.13 -20.69 -5.70
C LYS A 102 -34.45 -19.67 -6.81
N LYS A 103 -34.03 -19.95 -8.05
CA LYS A 103 -34.53 -19.21 -9.21
C LYS A 103 -36.03 -19.42 -9.23
N SER A 104 -36.80 -18.35 -9.07
CA SER A 104 -38.24 -18.41 -9.26
C SER A 104 -38.51 -18.93 -10.68
N ASN A 105 -39.42 -19.89 -10.80
CA ASN A 105 -39.87 -20.42 -12.08
C ASN A 105 -40.79 -19.37 -12.74
N VAL A 106 -40.25 -18.19 -13.01
CA VAL A 106 -40.97 -17.13 -13.72
C VAL A 106 -40.86 -17.48 -15.19
N LYS A 107 -41.91 -18.13 -15.70
CA LYS A 107 -42.09 -18.33 -17.12
C LYS A 107 -42.26 -16.94 -17.73
N LEU A 108 -41.23 -16.46 -18.44
CA LEU A 108 -41.32 -15.24 -19.23
C LEU A 108 -42.38 -15.48 -20.29
N THR A 109 -43.59 -14.99 -20.06
CA THR A 109 -44.56 -14.85 -21.14
C THR A 109 -44.05 -13.73 -22.03
N VAL A 110 -44.08 -13.98 -23.33
CA VAL A 110 -43.87 -12.93 -24.32
C VAL A 110 -44.90 -11.85 -24.00
N ILE A 111 -44.45 -10.63 -23.71
CA ILE A 111 -45.34 -9.48 -23.70
C ILE A 111 -45.72 -9.28 -25.16
N GLU A 112 -46.81 -9.91 -25.58
CA GLU A 112 -47.41 -9.65 -26.88
C GLU A 112 -48.04 -8.25 -26.83
N GLY A 113 -47.19 -7.23 -26.96
CA GLY A 113 -47.64 -5.88 -27.19
C GLY A 113 -48.45 -5.88 -28.49
N LYS A 114 -49.78 -5.84 -28.39
CA LYS A 114 -50.71 -5.42 -29.46
C LYS A 114 -50.47 -6.05 -30.85
N LYS A 115 -49.99 -7.30 -30.94
CA LYS A 115 -49.59 -7.94 -32.21
C LYS A 115 -50.75 -8.19 -33.21
N ASN A 116 -52.01 -8.03 -32.81
CA ASN A 116 -53.17 -8.17 -33.71
C ASN A 116 -54.29 -7.13 -33.49
N LYS A 117 -53.99 -5.85 -33.25
CA LYS A 117 -55.02 -4.81 -33.43
C LYS A 117 -55.25 -4.54 -34.92
N LYS A 118 -56.01 -5.42 -35.59
CA LYS A 118 -56.64 -5.09 -36.87
C LYS A 118 -57.60 -3.91 -36.62
N LYS A 119 -57.32 -2.77 -37.25
CA LYS A 119 -58.25 -1.64 -37.34
C LYS A 119 -59.38 -2.06 -38.29
N ASN A 120 -60.48 -2.59 -37.76
CA ASN A 120 -61.74 -2.62 -38.50
C ASN A 120 -62.65 -1.53 -37.91
N ARG A 121 -62.50 -0.33 -38.47
CA ARG A 121 -63.55 0.69 -38.46
C ARG A 121 -64.63 0.19 -39.43
N ALA A 122 -65.71 -0.34 -38.91
CA ALA A 122 -67.00 -0.33 -39.59
C ALA A 122 -68.04 0.00 -38.51
N MET A 123 -68.74 1.10 -38.77
CA MET A 123 -69.78 1.69 -37.94
C MET A 123 -71.08 0.90 -38.15
N PHE A 124 -71.87 0.74 -37.10
CA PHE A 124 -73.31 0.52 -37.15
C PHE A 124 -73.95 1.58 -36.26
#